data_AF-A0A4U0NMG5-F1
#
_entry.id   AF-A0A4U0NMG5-F1
#
_cell.length_a   1.000
_cell.length_b   1.000
_cell.length_c   1.000
_cell.angle_alpha   90.00
_cell.angle_beta   90.00
_cell.angle_gamma   90.00
#
_symmetry.space_group_name_H-M   'P 1'
#
loop_
_entity.id
_entity.type
_entity.pdbx_description
1 polymer ?
#
loop_
_entity_poly.entity_id
_entity_poly.type
_entity_poly.pdbx_seq_one_letter_code
_entity_poly.pdbx_strand_id
1 'polypeptide(L)'
;MFGRAGKARNIVLVWLIWPLLTLGIYHLVWYYKVNREARDFDERIEVSPVLALLAITLGWFVIVPPFVSVYNTGQRIARMQESAGLRPPSCNPWIGLILLIVAALYPLYHQHELNQIWERYQNPEEGAQVPLVS
;
A
#
# COMPACT_ATOMS: atom_id res chain seq x y z
N MET A 1 -27.53 25.89 -23.06
CA MET A 1 -26.73 25.47 -21.89
C MET A 1 -25.36 26.10 -22.04
N PHE A 2 -24.80 26.67 -20.97
CA PHE A 2 -23.51 27.37 -21.00
C PHE A 2 -22.59 26.75 -19.95
N GLY A 3 -21.37 26.37 -20.35
CA GLY A 3 -20.34 25.87 -19.43
C GLY A 3 -19.38 26.97 -19.01
N ARG A 4 -18.67 26.79 -17.88
CA ARG A 4 -17.60 27.72 -17.46
C ARG A 4 -16.27 27.28 -18.06
N ALA A 5 -15.60 28.19 -18.78
CA ALA A 5 -14.29 27.92 -19.34
C ALA A 5 -13.23 27.75 -18.24
N GLY A 6 -12.37 26.75 -18.39
CA GLY A 6 -11.22 26.52 -17.50
C GLY A 6 -10.03 27.42 -17.79
N LYS A 7 -8.98 27.30 -16.97
CA LYS A 7 -7.73 28.06 -17.15
C LYS A 7 -6.75 27.30 -18.05
N ALA A 8 -6.30 27.94 -19.14
CA ALA A 8 -5.16 27.46 -19.92
C ALA A 8 -3.87 27.52 -19.09
N ARG A 9 -3.10 26.42 -19.09
CA ARG A 9 -1.87 26.28 -18.30
C ARG A 9 -0.75 25.73 -19.18
N ASN A 10 0.47 26.19 -18.96
CA ASN A 10 1.65 25.63 -19.62
C ASN A 10 1.95 24.23 -19.08
N ILE A 11 2.12 23.27 -19.98
CA ILE A 11 2.25 21.83 -19.67
C ILE A 11 3.50 21.56 -18.82
N VAL A 12 4.65 22.17 -19.16
CA VAL A 12 5.93 21.95 -18.44
C VAL A 12 5.88 22.55 -17.04
N LEU A 13 5.27 23.74 -16.90
CA LEU A 13 5.10 24.36 -15.59
C LEU A 13 4.25 23.48 -14.67
N VAL A 14 3.14 22.95 -15.18
CA VAL A 14 2.21 22.11 -14.42
C VAL A 14 2.81 20.75 -14.07
N TRP A 15 3.49 20.10 -15.01
CA TRP A 15 3.98 18.73 -14.87
C TRP A 15 5.28 18.65 -14.05
N LEU A 16 6.20 19.59 -14.25
CA LEU A 16 7.56 19.45 -13.73
C LEU A 16 7.94 20.57 -12.77
N ILE A 17 7.84 21.83 -13.21
CA ILE A 17 8.43 22.95 -12.46
C ILE A 17 7.68 23.16 -11.13
N TRP A 18 6.36 23.30 -11.17
CA TRP A 18 5.59 23.53 -9.94
C TRP A 18 5.57 22.34 -8.98
N PRO A 19 5.40 21.07 -9.43
CA PRO A 19 5.50 19.93 -8.53
C PRO A 19 6.88 19.82 -7.87
N LEU A 20 7.98 20.03 -8.59
CA LEU A 20 9.32 19.98 -7.99
C LEU A 20 9.54 21.10 -6.98
N LEU A 21 9.20 22.35 -7.35
CA LEU A 21 9.36 23.51 -6.46
C LEU A 21 8.54 23.42 -5.17
N THR A 22 7.41 22.71 -5.21
CA THR A 22 6.49 22.57 -4.08
C THR A 22 6.56 21.20 -3.41
N LEU A 23 7.57 20.38 -3.74
CA LEU A 23 7.72 19.00 -3.22
C LEU A 23 6.44 18.16 -3.37
N GLY A 24 5.78 18.28 -4.52
CA GLY A 24 4.54 17.55 -4.85
C GLY A 24 3.25 18.19 -4.37
N ILE A 25 3.28 19.22 -3.52
CA ILE A 25 2.06 19.87 -3.00
C ILE A 25 1.23 20.51 -4.12
N TYR A 26 1.88 21.12 -5.12
CA TYR A 26 1.20 21.70 -6.27
C TYR A 26 0.37 20.65 -7.02
N HIS A 27 0.85 19.41 -7.11
CA HIS A 27 0.12 18.33 -7.79
C HIS A 27 -1.26 18.13 -7.16
N LEU A 28 -1.35 18.12 -5.82
CA LEU A 28 -2.60 18.01 -5.07
C LEU A 28 -3.54 19.20 -5.35
N VAL A 29 -3.01 20.42 -5.30
CA VAL A 29 -3.77 21.65 -5.57
C VAL A 29 -4.27 21.68 -7.01
N TRP A 30 -3.45 21.29 -7.97
CA TRP A 30 -3.81 21.20 -9.37
C TRP A 30 -4.90 20.14 -9.60
N TYR A 31 -4.76 18.97 -8.98
CA TYR A 31 -5.73 17.88 -9.09
C TYR A 31 -7.13 18.30 -8.60
N TYR A 32 -7.21 19.00 -7.47
CA TYR A 32 -8.46 19.61 -7.00
C TYR A 32 -9.03 20.60 -8.02
N LYS A 33 -8.18 21.51 -8.56
CA LYS A 33 -8.62 22.56 -9.48
C LYS A 33 -9.17 22.00 -10.79
N VAL A 34 -8.56 20.95 -11.34
CA VAL A 34 -9.03 20.32 -12.58
C VAL A 34 -10.37 19.64 -12.38
N ASN A 35 -10.55 18.89 -11.28
CA ASN A 35 -11.84 18.27 -10.98
C ASN A 35 -12.94 19.32 -10.74
N ARG A 36 -12.61 20.46 -10.12
CA ARG A 36 -13.54 21.58 -9.97
C ARG A 36 -13.89 22.21 -11.32
N GLU A 37 -12.90 22.47 -12.18
CA GLU A 37 -13.12 23.00 -13.52
C GLU A 37 -13.96 22.05 -14.37
N ALA A 38 -13.80 20.74 -14.24
CA ALA A 38 -14.62 19.75 -14.93
C ALA A 38 -16.09 19.84 -14.50
N ARG A 39 -16.36 19.87 -13.19
CA ARG A 39 -17.72 20.03 -12.65
C ARG A 39 -18.36 21.37 -13.05
N ASP A 40 -17.57 22.44 -13.04
CA ASP A 40 -18.05 23.79 -13.36
C ASP A 40 -18.23 23.98 -14.89
N PHE A 41 -17.59 23.14 -15.71
CA PHE A 41 -17.71 23.13 -17.17
C PHE A 41 -19.03 22.49 -17.63
N ASP A 42 -19.40 21.34 -17.04
CA ASP A 42 -20.66 20.66 -17.34
C ASP A 42 -21.23 20.04 -16.06
N GLU A 43 -22.45 20.44 -15.70
CA GLU A 43 -23.17 19.96 -14.52
C GLU A 43 -23.49 18.46 -14.57
N ARG A 44 -23.42 17.83 -15.76
CA ARG A 44 -23.54 16.38 -15.93
C ARG A 44 -22.31 15.61 -15.48
N ILE A 45 -21.18 16.29 -15.26
CA ILE A 45 -19.96 15.68 -14.75
C ILE A 45 -20.10 15.55 -13.23
N GLU A 46 -20.54 14.38 -12.79
CA GLU A 46 -20.66 14.03 -11.36
C GLU A 46 -19.28 13.80 -10.74
N VAL A 47 -18.62 14.90 -10.33
CA VAL A 47 -17.36 14.83 -9.61
C VAL A 47 -17.37 15.73 -8.38
N SER A 48 -16.95 15.17 -7.25
CA SER A 48 -16.65 15.96 -6.04
C SER A 48 -15.14 16.21 -5.98
N PRO A 49 -14.68 17.46 -6.19
CA PRO A 49 -13.25 17.76 -6.21
C PRO A 49 -12.54 17.46 -4.89
N VAL A 50 -13.27 17.56 -3.77
CA VAL A 50 -12.77 17.21 -2.44
C VAL A 50 -12.62 15.70 -2.31
N LEU A 51 -13.62 14.91 -2.72
CA LEU A 51 -13.52 13.45 -2.65
C LEU A 51 -12.42 12.92 -3.58
N ALA A 52 -12.27 13.49 -4.79
CA ALA A 52 -11.19 13.13 -5.70
C ALA A 52 -9.81 13.40 -5.07
N LEU A 53 -9.64 14.56 -4.42
CA LEU A 53 -8.41 14.90 -3.70
C LEU A 53 -8.15 13.95 -2.51
N LEU A 54 -9.18 13.62 -1.73
CA LEU A 54 -9.05 12.65 -0.63
C LEU A 54 -8.74 11.25 -1.15
N ALA A 55 -9.30 10.83 -2.28
CA ALA A 55 -9.01 9.54 -2.88
C ALA A 55 -7.54 9.42 -3.29
N ILE A 56 -6.93 10.44 -3.90
CA ILE A 56 -5.51 10.37 -4.28
C ILE A 56 -4.55 10.57 -3.10
N THR A 57 -4.96 11.30 -2.06
CA THR A 57 -4.14 11.53 -0.86
C THR A 57 -4.29 10.39 0.13
N LEU A 58 -5.48 10.22 0.70
CA LEU A 58 -5.78 9.19 1.69
C LEU A 58 -5.84 7.81 1.05
N GLY A 59 -6.39 7.66 -0.15
CA GLY A 59 -6.40 6.35 -0.81
C GLY A 59 -4.99 5.80 -1.04
N TRP A 60 -4.01 6.65 -1.29
CA TRP A 60 -2.60 6.24 -1.31
C TRP A 60 -2.13 5.71 0.06
N PHE A 61 -2.43 6.42 1.14
CA PHE A 61 -2.13 5.99 2.51
C PHE A 61 -2.98 4.83 3.02
N VAL A 62 -4.10 4.50 2.38
CA VAL A 62 -4.91 3.34 2.77
C VAL A 62 -4.42 2.09 2.05
N ILE A 63 -4.01 2.24 0.79
CA ILE A 63 -3.55 1.15 -0.06
C ILE A 63 -2.12 0.76 0.35
N VAL A 64 -1.17 1.70 0.42
CA VAL A 64 0.27 1.38 0.61
C VAL A 64 0.61 0.68 1.94
N PRO A 65 0.12 1.13 3.12
CA PRO A 65 0.55 0.55 4.40
C PRO A 65 0.19 -0.93 4.58
N PRO A 66 -0.98 -1.43 4.16
CA PRO A 66 -1.27 -2.87 4.16
C PRO A 66 -0.25 -3.70 3.38
N PHE A 67 0.15 -3.31 2.16
CA PHE A 67 1.16 -4.06 1.40
C PHE A 67 2.51 -4.06 2.11
N VAL A 68 2.97 -2.89 2.57
CA VAL A 68 4.24 -2.78 3.30
C VAL A 68 4.21 -3.63 4.58
N SER A 69 3.10 -3.63 5.31
CA SER A 69 2.93 -4.43 6.52
C SER A 69 2.98 -5.93 6.22
N VAL A 70 2.23 -6.42 5.21
CA VAL A 70 2.21 -7.85 4.85
C VAL A 70 3.60 -8.33 4.41
N TYR A 71 4.29 -7.54 3.58
CA TYR A 71 5.66 -7.84 3.15
C TYR A 71 6.63 -7.92 4.34
N ASN A 72 6.58 -6.93 5.24
CA ASN A 72 7.42 -6.92 6.43
C ASN A 72 7.10 -8.07 7.38
N THR A 73 5.83 -8.49 7.50
CA THR A 73 5.44 -9.68 8.26
C THR A 73 6.06 -10.94 7.67
N GLY A 74 6.00 -11.13 6.34
CA GLY A 74 6.68 -12.25 5.68
C GLY A 74 8.18 -12.26 5.94
N GLN A 75 8.84 -11.09 5.91
CA GLN A 75 10.27 -11.01 6.24
C GLN A 75 10.56 -11.40 7.70
N ARG A 76 9.70 -11.02 8.64
CA ARG A 76 9.83 -11.40 10.05
C ARG A 76 9.70 -12.91 10.22
N ILE A 77 8.73 -13.53 9.56
CA ILE A 77 8.54 -14.99 9.59
C ILE A 77 9.75 -15.71 8.99
N ALA A 78 10.28 -15.26 7.86
CA ALA A 78 11.50 -15.83 7.28
C ALA A 78 12.70 -15.77 8.25
N ARG A 79 12.90 -14.63 8.95
CA ARG A 79 13.95 -14.51 9.98
C ARG A 79 13.69 -15.42 11.19
N MET A 80 12.43 -15.62 11.58
CA MET A 80 12.08 -16.58 12.64
C MET A 80 12.41 -18.01 12.21
N GLN A 81 12.12 -18.39 10.97
CA GLN A 81 12.52 -19.69 10.41
C GLN A 81 14.04 -19.89 10.45
N GLU A 82 14.81 -18.89 10.02
CA GLU A 82 16.27 -18.93 10.11
C GLU A 82 16.77 -19.09 11.55
N SER A 83 16.16 -18.38 12.50
CA SER A 83 16.49 -18.44 13.93
C SER A 83 16.11 -19.78 14.56
N ALA A 84 15.07 -20.43 14.05
CA ALA A 84 14.68 -21.79 14.40
C ALA A 84 15.54 -22.86 13.69
N GLY A 85 16.46 -22.47 12.81
CA GLY A 85 17.33 -23.36 12.06
C GLY A 85 16.66 -24.02 10.84
N LEU A 86 15.52 -23.51 10.39
CA LEU A 86 14.88 -23.88 9.12
C LEU A 86 15.58 -23.11 7.99
N ARG A 87 16.70 -23.65 7.50
CA ARG A 87 17.49 -23.08 6.41
C ARG A 87 17.44 -23.99 5.16
N PRO A 88 17.15 -23.45 3.96
CA PRO A 88 16.75 -22.05 3.71
C PRO A 88 15.34 -21.75 4.24
N PRO A 89 15.01 -20.47 4.58
CA PRO A 89 13.65 -20.10 4.95
C PRO A 89 12.69 -20.34 3.78
N SER A 90 11.58 -21.03 4.03
CA SER A 90 10.53 -21.29 3.05
C SER A 90 9.59 -20.09 2.86
N CYS A 91 9.50 -19.21 3.86
CA CYS A 91 8.64 -18.04 3.80
C CYS A 91 9.18 -16.99 2.81
N ASN A 92 8.42 -16.73 1.75
CA ASN A 92 8.70 -15.71 0.74
C ASN A 92 7.72 -14.53 0.89
N PRO A 93 8.21 -13.33 1.27
CA PRO A 93 7.38 -12.14 1.46
C PRO A 93 6.55 -11.74 0.22
N TRP A 94 7.04 -12.03 -0.98
CA TRP A 94 6.33 -11.71 -2.22
C TRP A 94 5.09 -12.59 -2.43
N ILE A 95 5.12 -13.85 -1.96
CA ILE A 95 3.96 -14.74 -2.00
C ILE A 95 2.85 -14.16 -1.10
N GLY A 96 3.20 -13.69 0.09
CA GLY A 96 2.27 -12.99 0.98
C GLY A 96 1.62 -11.77 0.33
N LEU A 97 2.38 -10.97 -0.43
CA LEU A 97 1.83 -9.83 -1.18
C LEU A 97 0.88 -10.24 -2.31
N ILE A 98 1.25 -11.27 -3.08
CA ILE A 98 0.38 -11.79 -4.15
C ILE A 98 -0.93 -12.28 -3.54
N LEU A 99 -0.86 -13.01 -2.42
CA LEU A 99 -2.03 -13.51 -1.71
C LEU A 99 -2.86 -12.41 -1.03
N LEU A 100 -2.26 -11.26 -0.67
CA LEU A 100 -3.04 -10.11 -0.23
C LEU A 100 -3.97 -9.61 -1.35
N ILE A 101 -3.47 -9.54 -2.58
CA ILE A 101 -4.24 -9.12 -3.76
C ILE A 101 -5.25 -10.21 -4.16
N VAL A 102 -4.83 -11.47 -4.10
CA VAL A 102 -5.67 -12.62 -4.40
C VAL A 102 -6.51 -12.99 -3.17
N ALA A 103 -7.66 -12.34 -3.04
CA ALA A 103 -8.68 -12.67 -2.04
C ALA A 103 -8.22 -12.58 -0.57
N ALA A 104 -7.20 -11.77 -0.26
CA ALA A 104 -6.67 -11.59 1.09
C ALA A 104 -6.26 -12.90 1.81
N LEU A 105 -5.72 -13.86 1.06
CA LEU A 105 -5.31 -15.19 1.52
C LEU A 105 -3.97 -15.20 2.27
N TYR A 106 -3.28 -14.06 2.38
CA TYR A 106 -1.97 -13.95 3.04
C TYR A 106 -1.93 -14.51 4.48
N PRO A 107 -3.00 -14.45 5.32
CA PRO A 107 -2.94 -15.01 6.67
C PRO A 107 -2.81 -16.53 6.65
N LEU A 108 -3.43 -17.23 5.69
CA LEU A 108 -3.34 -18.68 5.58
C LEU A 108 -1.90 -19.11 5.27
N TYR A 109 -1.26 -18.40 4.34
CA TYR A 109 0.14 -18.64 4.00
C TYR A 109 1.09 -18.34 5.17
N HIS A 110 0.95 -17.15 5.79
CA HIS A 110 1.78 -16.80 6.94
C HIS A 110 1.56 -17.75 8.13
N GLN A 111 0.32 -18.16 8.39
CA GLN A 111 0.02 -19.13 9.43
C GLN A 111 0.65 -20.49 9.14
N HIS A 112 0.60 -20.96 7.88
CA HIS A 112 1.25 -22.18 7.47
C HIS A 112 2.77 -22.14 7.68
N GLU A 113 3.43 -21.05 7.27
CA GLU A 113 4.88 -20.86 7.46
C GLU A 113 5.27 -20.73 8.94
N LEU A 114 4.42 -20.11 9.76
CA LEU A 114 4.58 -20.04 11.22
C LEU A 114 4.44 -21.42 11.87
N ASN A 115 3.47 -22.23 11.44
CA ASN A 115 3.24 -23.56 12.00
C ASN A 115 4.45 -24.48 11.79
N GLN A 116 5.16 -24.37 10.66
CA GLN A 116 6.40 -25.13 10.44
C GLN A 116 7.47 -24.85 11.52
N ILE A 117 7.51 -23.62 12.03
CA ILE A 117 8.41 -23.25 13.14
C ILE A 117 7.98 -23.98 14.42
N TRP A 118 6.69 -23.96 14.75
CA TRP A 118 6.17 -24.56 15.97
C TRP A 118 6.21 -26.09 15.95
N GLU A 119 5.95 -26.70 14.80
CA GLU A 119 6.09 -28.13 14.58
C GLU A 119 7.53 -28.59 14.84
N ARG A 120 8.53 -27.80 14.43
CA ARG A 120 9.94 -28.08 14.74
C ARG A 120 10.24 -28.08 16.24
N TYR A 121 9.54 -27.25 17.01
CA TYR A 121 9.64 -27.23 18.47
C TYR A 121 8.66 -28.18 19.17
N GLN A 122 8.04 -29.10 18.43
CA GLN A 122 7.05 -30.06 18.95
C GLN A 122 5.82 -29.40 19.58
N ASN A 123 5.36 -28.28 19.01
CA ASN A 123 4.17 -27.52 19.45
C ASN A 123 4.20 -27.20 20.94
N PRO A 124 5.18 -26.38 21.39
CA PRO A 124 5.30 -26.01 22.79
C PRO A 124 4.09 -25.21 23.26
N GLU A 125 3.83 -25.21 24.58
CA GLU A 125 2.80 -24.34 25.16
C GLU A 125 3.11 -22.87 24.86
N GLU A 126 2.05 -22.07 24.70
CA GLU A 126 2.19 -20.65 24.43
C GLU A 126 3.00 -19.96 25.54
N GLY A 127 4.05 -19.22 25.14
CA GLY A 127 4.95 -18.54 26.09
C GLY A 127 6.09 -19.40 26.64
N ALA A 128 6.16 -20.70 26.31
CA ALA A 128 7.29 -21.53 26.68
C ALA A 128 8.61 -21.07 26.02
N GLN A 129 9.72 -21.25 26.73
CA GLN A 129 11.05 -20.92 26.20
C GLN A 129 11.50 -22.00 25.22
N VAL A 130 11.96 -21.57 24.04
CA VAL A 130 12.48 -22.46 22.99
C VAL A 130 13.94 -22.12 22.66
N PRO A 131 14.81 -23.11 22.42
CA PRO A 131 16.19 -22.85 22.03
C PRO A 131 16.29 -22.35 20.59
N LEU A 132 17.00 -21.25 20.36
CA LEU A 132 17.29 -20.72 19.02
C LEU A 132 18.62 -21.25 18.50
N VAL A 133 18.75 -21.40 17.18
CA VAL A 133 19.92 -21.99 16.53
C VAL A 133 20.99 -20.94 16.17
N SER A 134 20.62 -19.65 16.12
CA SER A 134 21.45 -18.46 15.79
C SER A 134 22.46 -18.68 14.66
#